data_AF-A0A9X3Z6I9-F1
#
_entry.id   AF-A0A9X3Z6I9-F1
#
_cell.length_a   1.000
_cell.length_b   1.000
_cell.length_c   1.000
_cell.angle_alpha   90.00
_cell.angle_beta   90.00
_cell.angle_gamma   90.00
#
_symmetry.space_group_name_H-M   'P 1'
#
loop_
_entity.id
_entity.type
_entity.pdbx_description
1 polymer ?
#
loop_
_entity_poly.entity_id
_entity_poly.type
_entity_poly.pdbx_seq_one_letter_code
_entity_poly.pdbx_strand_id
1 'polypeptide(L)'
;MTSNDPKQSRRNGKLSGGGWKRLLMIGFAVLVVLALWAVLAPERRAVPGAGARSDADIAAEAVLPDGQSQPPSFDVVRVSREGTGVIAGRASPGAKVTILADDKALSEVQADRRGDWALIFDNPLPSGGTRLSLSARRANAAPVVSEDEVILSVPAPAVAKPGMKTPARETFVDPVDEGVMALRVKRSASEDGSLFASEVLQRPSASADYLSDVTLDVADYDGTGATVLNGRGKPRWDVRLYIDNVFAAEVQVGDDGRWIYPMPKPFDDKDHRVRVDQVTDRGVVEARVELGLRLVHVPLTAAGKAGYVISETVGDDGRMWRIAYLRDDDSTANVLVIGSDRKQIRDVKTIYPGQNMDLPASGQGRRGDSGS
;
A
#
# COMPACT_ATOMS: atom_id res chain seq x y z
N MET A 1 53.64 -64.29 8.69
CA MET A 1 53.23 -64.79 7.36
C MET A 1 51.83 -64.24 7.08
N THR A 2 51.76 -63.15 6.32
CA THR A 2 51.12 -63.06 4.97
C THR A 2 49.59 -63.10 5.05
N SER A 3 48.78 -62.23 4.45
CA SER A 3 49.00 -61.17 3.47
C SER A 3 47.64 -60.47 3.22
N ASN A 4 47.72 -59.18 2.90
CA ASN A 4 46.84 -58.37 2.05
C ASN A 4 45.47 -57.79 2.50
N ASP A 5 45.56 -56.46 2.57
CA ASP A 5 44.62 -55.32 2.51
C ASP A 5 43.89 -55.19 1.13
N PRO A 6 43.18 -54.09 0.79
CA PRO A 6 41.86 -53.58 1.24
C PRO A 6 40.81 -53.54 0.09
N LYS A 7 39.52 -53.34 0.41
CA LYS A 7 38.56 -52.74 -0.55
C LYS A 7 37.66 -51.69 0.10
N GLN A 8 38.03 -50.43 -0.12
CA GLN A 8 37.15 -49.27 -0.05
C GLN A 8 36.07 -49.36 -1.14
N SER A 9 34.81 -49.17 -0.78
CA SER A 9 33.70 -48.95 -1.71
C SER A 9 33.60 -47.47 -2.09
N ARG A 10 34.10 -47.11 -3.27
CA ARG A 10 33.78 -45.84 -3.95
C ARG A 10 32.34 -45.89 -4.48
N ARG A 11 31.46 -44.98 -4.04
CA ARG A 11 30.23 -44.62 -4.78
C ARG A 11 30.42 -43.23 -5.39
N ASN A 12 30.71 -43.21 -6.69
CA ASN A 12 30.64 -42.01 -7.53
C ASN A 12 29.17 -41.72 -7.86
N GLY A 13 28.61 -40.62 -7.35
CA GLY A 13 27.33 -40.06 -7.78
C GLY A 13 27.53 -39.26 -9.07
N LYS A 14 27.00 -39.79 -10.17
CA LYS A 14 27.03 -39.24 -11.53
C LYS A 14 26.04 -38.06 -11.63
N LEU A 15 26.52 -36.85 -11.91
CA LEU A 15 25.69 -35.68 -12.25
C LEU A 15 24.95 -35.96 -13.58
N SER A 16 23.61 -35.94 -13.53
CA SER A 16 22.72 -36.16 -14.67
C SER A 16 22.65 -34.93 -15.59
N GLY A 17 23.03 -35.12 -16.86
CA GLY A 17 23.17 -34.08 -17.89
C GLY A 17 21.87 -33.60 -18.53
N GLY A 18 20.96 -33.01 -17.74
CA GLY A 18 19.69 -32.44 -18.23
C GLY A 18 19.58 -30.90 -18.23
N GLY A 19 20.37 -30.20 -17.40
CA GLY A 19 20.21 -28.74 -17.18
C GLY A 19 20.74 -27.86 -18.31
N TRP A 20 21.85 -28.24 -18.95
CA TRP A 20 22.51 -27.39 -19.94
C TRP A 20 21.73 -27.29 -21.27
N LYS A 21 21.04 -28.38 -21.67
CA LYS A 21 20.21 -28.36 -22.89
C LYS A 21 19.00 -27.43 -22.77
N ARG A 22 18.48 -27.20 -21.56
CA ARG A 22 17.36 -26.26 -21.32
C ARG A 22 17.81 -24.80 -21.31
N LEU A 23 19.01 -24.50 -20.81
CA LEU A 23 19.59 -23.14 -20.89
C LEU A 23 19.95 -22.74 -22.34
N LEU A 24 20.46 -23.69 -23.13
CA LEU A 24 20.80 -23.45 -24.54
C LEU A 24 19.57 -23.19 -25.42
N MET A 25 18.44 -23.86 -25.16
CA MET A 25 17.20 -23.63 -25.92
C MET A 25 16.55 -22.26 -25.60
N ILE A 26 16.61 -21.80 -24.35
CA ILE A 26 16.08 -20.48 -23.96
C ILE A 26 16.96 -19.36 -24.56
N GLY A 27 18.28 -19.52 -24.56
CA GLY A 27 19.19 -18.58 -25.22
C GLY A 27 18.97 -18.49 -26.75
N PHE A 28 18.70 -19.63 -27.40
CA PHE A 28 18.41 -19.65 -28.84
C PHE A 28 17.05 -19.02 -29.18
N ALA A 29 16.01 -19.25 -28.37
CA ALA A 29 14.70 -18.64 -28.58
C ALA A 29 14.72 -17.10 -28.43
N VAL A 30 15.50 -16.57 -27.48
CA VAL A 30 15.68 -15.10 -27.32
C VAL A 30 16.44 -14.49 -28.50
N LEU A 31 17.45 -15.18 -29.02
CA LEU A 31 18.20 -14.72 -30.20
C LEU A 31 17.34 -14.72 -31.48
N VAL A 32 16.46 -15.69 -31.67
CA VAL A 32 15.55 -15.73 -32.82
C VAL A 32 14.50 -14.62 -32.75
N VAL A 33 13.97 -14.31 -31.56
CA VAL A 33 13.02 -13.19 -31.37
C VAL A 33 13.71 -11.83 -31.60
N LEU A 34 14.95 -11.66 -31.13
CA LEU A 34 15.74 -10.44 -31.40
C LEU A 34 16.11 -10.29 -32.88
N ALA A 35 16.43 -11.39 -33.57
CA ALA A 35 16.71 -11.39 -35.00
C ALA A 35 15.44 -11.10 -35.84
N LEU A 36 14.28 -11.64 -35.46
CA LEU A 36 13.00 -11.30 -36.10
C LEU A 36 12.60 -9.84 -35.87
N TRP A 37 12.87 -9.29 -34.68
CA TRP A 37 12.61 -7.87 -34.40
C TRP A 37 13.52 -6.95 -35.23
N ALA A 38 14.78 -7.34 -35.46
CA ALA A 38 15.71 -6.60 -36.30
C ALA A 38 15.34 -6.60 -37.80
N VAL A 39 14.67 -7.65 -38.29
CA VAL A 39 14.25 -7.78 -39.70
C VAL A 39 12.89 -7.12 -39.97
N LEU A 40 11.99 -7.03 -38.97
CA LEU A 40 10.67 -6.41 -39.11
C LEU A 40 10.56 -4.98 -38.55
N ALA A 41 11.65 -4.40 -38.04
CA ALA A 41 11.66 -3.01 -37.61
C ALA A 41 11.48 -2.07 -38.83
N PRO A 42 10.51 -1.15 -38.82
CA PRO A 42 10.31 -0.23 -39.94
C PRO A 42 11.52 0.69 -40.10
N GLU A 43 12.06 0.78 -41.32
CA GLU A 43 13.17 1.67 -41.64
C GLU A 43 12.80 3.12 -41.32
N ARG A 44 13.44 3.67 -40.29
CA ARG A 44 13.36 5.10 -39.99
C ARG A 44 14.10 5.84 -41.09
N ARG A 45 13.35 6.45 -42.02
CA ARG A 45 13.88 7.44 -42.96
C ARG A 45 14.59 8.55 -42.19
N ALA A 46 15.88 8.75 -42.48
CA ALA A 46 16.66 9.83 -41.92
C ALA A 46 16.07 11.19 -42.35
N VAL A 47 15.78 12.05 -41.38
CA VAL A 47 15.54 13.48 -41.60
C VAL A 47 16.92 14.14 -41.71
N PRO A 48 17.29 14.80 -42.82
CA PRO A 48 18.55 15.52 -42.90
C PRO A 48 18.39 16.88 -42.24
N GLY A 49 19.26 17.18 -41.26
CA GLY A 49 19.46 18.53 -40.74
C GLY A 49 19.10 18.73 -39.27
N ALA A 50 19.92 18.19 -38.37
CA ALA A 50 20.10 18.74 -37.04
C ALA A 50 21.59 18.64 -36.71
N GLY A 51 22.25 19.79 -36.57
CA GLY A 51 23.69 19.89 -36.37
C GLY A 51 24.17 19.07 -35.17
N ALA A 52 25.34 18.46 -35.31
CA ALA A 52 26.06 17.82 -34.23
C ALA A 52 26.31 18.84 -33.10
N ARG A 53 25.57 18.70 -32.01
CA ARG A 53 25.95 19.32 -30.73
C ARG A 53 27.18 18.60 -30.22
N SER A 54 28.20 19.38 -29.88
CA SER A 54 29.48 18.92 -29.33
C SER A 54 29.25 18.14 -28.02
N ASP A 55 30.15 17.23 -27.65
CA ASP A 55 30.13 16.53 -26.36
C ASP A 55 30.15 17.49 -25.14
N ALA A 56 30.44 18.78 -25.35
CA ALA A 56 30.29 19.84 -24.36
C ALA A 56 28.82 20.25 -24.08
N ASP A 57 27.89 20.05 -25.01
CA ASP A 57 26.46 20.37 -24.85
C ASP A 57 25.68 19.25 -24.15
N ILE A 58 26.20 18.01 -24.12
CA ILE A 58 25.60 16.92 -23.33
C ILE A 58 26.00 17.04 -21.84
N ALA A 59 27.06 17.78 -21.53
CA ALA A 59 27.52 18.01 -20.15
C ALA A 59 26.77 19.15 -19.43
N ALA A 60 25.84 19.85 -20.09
CA ALA A 60 25.22 21.07 -19.56
C ALA A 60 23.71 20.97 -19.28
N GLU A 61 23.08 19.79 -19.41
CA GLU A 61 21.62 19.65 -19.20
C GLU A 61 21.27 18.51 -18.22
N ALA A 62 21.56 18.76 -16.94
CA ALA A 62 20.73 18.44 -15.77
C ALA A 62 21.49 18.71 -14.45
N VAL A 63 22.04 19.91 -14.28
CA VAL A 63 22.27 20.43 -12.92
C VAL A 63 20.96 21.11 -12.54
N LEU A 64 20.10 20.38 -11.82
CA LEU A 64 19.04 21.01 -11.04
C LEU A 64 19.68 22.09 -10.17
N PRO A 65 19.06 23.27 -9.97
CA PRO A 65 19.65 24.32 -9.16
C PRO A 65 20.08 23.76 -7.79
N ASP A 66 21.36 23.94 -7.48
CA ASP A 66 21.92 23.68 -6.17
C ASP A 66 21.15 24.47 -5.12
N GLY A 67 20.59 23.79 -4.11
CA GLY A 67 20.23 24.46 -2.87
C GLY A 67 19.13 23.83 -2.03
N GLN A 68 18.10 23.21 -2.63
CA GLN A 68 17.01 22.65 -1.84
C GLN A 68 17.19 21.14 -1.67
N SER A 69 17.47 20.72 -0.44
CA SER A 69 17.51 19.31 -0.06
C SER A 69 16.08 18.80 0.04
N GLN A 70 15.66 17.97 -0.91
CA GLN A 70 14.35 17.33 -0.86
C GLN A 70 14.29 16.39 0.34
N PRO A 71 13.23 16.47 1.16
CA PRO A 71 12.98 15.49 2.23
C PRO A 71 12.99 14.06 1.67
N PRO A 72 13.54 13.09 2.41
CA PRO A 72 13.36 11.69 2.04
C PRO A 72 11.89 11.29 2.17
N SER A 73 11.43 10.35 1.35
CA SER A 73 10.06 9.82 1.38
C SER A 73 10.05 8.30 1.39
N PHE A 74 8.99 7.71 1.93
CA PHE A 74 8.69 6.29 1.78
C PHE A 74 7.86 6.06 0.51
N ASP A 75 8.27 5.12 -0.33
CA ASP A 75 7.45 4.64 -1.46
C ASP A 75 6.95 3.21 -1.22
N VAL A 76 7.80 2.33 -0.69
CA VAL A 76 7.46 0.92 -0.41
C VAL A 76 7.86 0.54 1.00
N VAL A 77 6.93 -0.07 1.73
CA VAL A 77 7.21 -0.74 3.01
C VAL A 77 6.60 -2.13 2.94
N ARG A 78 7.44 -3.15 3.00
CA ARG A 78 7.06 -4.57 2.97
C ARG A 78 7.77 -5.31 4.09
N VAL A 79 7.04 -5.63 5.14
CA VAL A 79 7.55 -6.31 6.34
C VAL A 79 6.84 -7.65 6.50
N SER A 80 7.62 -8.70 6.66
CA SER A 80 7.16 -10.06 6.96
C SER A 80 6.60 -10.15 8.38
N ARG A 81 5.85 -11.20 8.67
CA ARG A 81 5.31 -11.46 10.01
C ARG A 81 6.43 -11.60 11.05
N GLU A 82 7.58 -12.08 10.62
CA GLU A 82 8.78 -12.26 11.43
C GLU A 82 9.51 -10.93 11.71
N GLY A 83 9.03 -9.82 11.15
CA GLY A 83 9.59 -8.49 11.38
C GLY A 83 10.78 -8.15 10.48
N THR A 84 11.15 -8.98 9.50
CA THR A 84 12.18 -8.66 8.48
C THR A 84 11.53 -8.09 7.21
N GLY A 85 12.25 -7.38 6.34
CA GLY A 85 11.60 -6.82 5.17
C GLY A 85 12.42 -5.96 4.24
N VAL A 86 11.68 -5.22 3.40
CA VAL A 86 12.17 -4.25 2.43
C VAL A 86 11.48 -2.91 2.65
N ILE A 87 12.28 -1.85 2.73
CA ILE A 87 11.83 -0.46 2.77
C ILE A 87 12.52 0.26 1.62
N ALA A 88 11.78 1.00 0.81
CA ALA A 88 12.33 1.77 -0.30
C ALA A 88 11.63 3.13 -0.42
N GLY A 89 12.30 4.05 -1.10
CA GLY A 89 11.77 5.38 -1.30
C GLY A 89 12.70 6.26 -2.10
N ARG A 90 12.47 7.57 -1.98
CA ARG A 90 13.26 8.60 -2.66
C ARG A 90 13.89 9.55 -1.67
N ALA A 91 14.97 10.16 -2.08
CA ALA A 91 15.65 11.25 -1.40
C ALA A 91 16.43 12.06 -2.44
N SER A 92 17.06 13.13 -1.99
CA SER A 92 17.99 13.84 -2.86
C SER A 92 19.10 12.91 -3.40
N PRO A 93 19.46 12.97 -4.70
CA PRO A 93 20.49 12.11 -5.28
C PRO A 93 21.81 12.14 -4.50
N GLY A 94 22.39 10.96 -4.26
CA GLY A 94 23.64 10.80 -3.50
C GLY A 94 23.55 11.07 -1.99
N ALA A 95 22.39 11.48 -1.47
CA ALA A 95 22.21 11.71 -0.05
C ALA A 95 22.32 10.41 0.75
N LYS A 96 22.89 10.51 1.96
CA LYS A 96 22.83 9.44 2.94
C LYS A 96 21.49 9.50 3.66
N VAL A 97 20.70 8.44 3.55
CA VAL A 97 19.39 8.28 4.19
C VAL A 97 19.55 7.42 5.44
N THR A 98 19.17 7.95 6.58
CA THR A 98 19.12 7.24 7.87
C THR A 98 17.67 6.86 8.15
N ILE A 99 17.42 5.56 8.27
CA ILE A 99 16.13 4.99 8.66
C ILE A 99 16.17 4.75 10.17
N LEU A 100 15.21 5.30 10.91
CA LEU A 100 15.07 5.07 12.34
C LEU A 100 13.82 4.26 12.64
N ALA A 101 13.89 3.43 13.68
CA ALA A 101 12.78 2.71 14.29
C ALA A 101 12.70 3.12 15.76
N ASP A 102 11.60 3.78 16.15
CA ASP A 102 11.40 4.36 17.49
C ASP A 102 12.64 5.18 17.95
N ASP A 103 13.07 6.13 17.09
CA ASP A 103 14.23 7.01 17.26
C ASP A 103 15.61 6.33 17.31
N LYS A 104 15.67 5.00 17.18
CA LYS A 104 16.92 4.26 17.07
C LYS A 104 17.25 4.02 15.60
N ALA A 105 18.49 4.32 15.19
CA ALA A 105 18.96 4.01 13.85
C ALA A 105 18.79 2.50 13.55
N LEU A 106 17.97 2.20 12.54
CA LEU A 106 17.80 0.86 11.98
C LEU A 106 18.93 0.59 10.98
N SER A 107 19.15 1.53 10.05
CA SER A 107 20.22 1.45 9.04
C SER A 107 20.48 2.80 8.38
N GLU A 108 21.62 2.91 7.68
CA GLU A 108 21.92 4.00 6.75
C GLU A 108 22.17 3.45 5.35
N VAL A 109 21.56 4.09 4.35
CA VAL A 109 21.73 3.76 2.92
C VAL A 109 22.06 5.01 2.13
N GLN A 110 22.60 4.87 0.92
CA GLN A 110 22.84 6.00 0.03
C GLN A 110 21.83 5.98 -1.11
N ALA A 111 21.18 7.11 -1.37
CA ALA A 111 20.35 7.30 -2.54
C ALA A 111 21.20 7.33 -3.81
N ASP A 112 20.70 6.72 -4.87
CA ASP A 112 21.41 6.63 -6.13
C ASP A 112 21.41 7.98 -6.90
N ARG A 113 21.84 7.96 -8.17
CA ARG A 113 21.86 9.18 -9.01
C ARG A 113 20.47 9.69 -9.40
N ARG A 114 19.44 8.85 -9.31
CA ARG A 114 18.03 9.20 -9.54
C ARG A 114 17.34 9.62 -8.24
N GLY A 115 17.97 9.38 -7.10
CA GLY A 115 17.41 9.65 -5.78
C GLY A 115 16.72 8.44 -5.15
N ASP A 116 16.75 7.28 -5.82
CA ASP A 116 16.12 6.06 -5.33
C ASP A 116 17.00 5.42 -4.24
N TRP A 117 16.38 4.86 -3.22
CA TRP A 117 17.07 4.09 -2.18
C TRP A 117 16.24 2.88 -1.75
N ALA A 118 16.92 1.83 -1.32
CA ALA A 118 16.29 0.63 -0.78
C ALA A 118 17.13 0.04 0.36
N LEU A 119 16.43 -0.43 1.39
CA LEU A 119 16.96 -1.17 2.53
C LEU A 119 16.29 -2.53 2.56
N ILE A 120 17.09 -3.59 2.51
CA ILE A 120 16.67 -4.94 2.90
C ILE A 120 17.26 -5.18 4.28
N PHE A 121 16.43 -5.59 5.24
CA PHE A 121 16.87 -5.83 6.60
C PHE A 121 16.39 -7.19 7.09
N ASP A 122 17.32 -7.92 7.68
CA ASP A 122 17.20 -9.30 8.16
C ASP A 122 17.25 -9.39 9.69
N ASN A 123 17.71 -8.34 10.37
CA ASN A 123 17.51 -8.17 11.81
C ASN A 123 16.04 -7.75 12.06
N PRO A 124 15.21 -8.60 12.67
CA PRO A 124 13.77 -8.39 12.74
C PRO A 124 13.41 -7.22 13.67
N LEU A 125 12.40 -6.45 13.26
CA LEU A 125 11.69 -5.53 14.14
C LEU A 125 10.96 -6.30 15.26
N PRO A 126 10.84 -5.72 16.46
CA PRO A 126 10.09 -6.33 17.54
C PRO A 126 8.61 -6.48 17.17
N SER A 127 7.95 -7.49 17.72
CA SER A 127 6.49 -7.57 17.68
C SER A 127 5.86 -6.40 18.44
N GLY A 128 4.73 -5.91 17.96
CA GLY A 128 4.03 -4.74 18.50
C GLY A 128 4.06 -3.57 17.51
N GLY A 129 3.89 -2.38 18.05
CA GLY A 129 4.01 -1.16 17.26
C GLY A 129 5.46 -0.77 17.01
N THR A 130 5.73 -0.14 15.88
CA THR A 130 7.03 0.51 15.59
C THR A 130 6.77 1.75 14.74
N ARG A 131 7.37 2.89 15.11
CA ARG A 131 7.36 4.10 14.29
C ARG A 131 8.65 4.19 13.48
N LEU A 132 8.52 4.22 12.16
CA LEU A 132 9.63 4.46 11.24
C LEU A 132 9.69 5.93 10.83
N SER A 133 10.89 6.50 10.88
CA SER A 133 11.18 7.84 10.40
C SER A 133 12.42 7.85 9.52
N LEU A 134 12.51 8.87 8.65
CA LEU A 134 13.65 9.06 7.74
C LEU A 134 14.28 10.42 7.96
N SER A 135 15.60 10.46 7.92
CA SER A 135 16.36 11.69 7.68
C SER A 135 17.33 11.47 6.53
N ALA A 136 17.60 12.50 5.75
CA ALA A 136 18.57 12.46 4.67
C ALA A 136 19.55 13.62 4.80
N ARG A 137 20.82 13.34 4.51
CA ARG A 137 21.89 14.33 4.57
C ARG A 137 22.75 14.25 3.32
N ARG A 138 22.87 15.36 2.60
CA ARG A 138 23.92 15.53 1.58
C ARG A 138 25.24 15.94 2.24
N ALA A 139 26.35 15.70 1.54
CA ALA A 139 27.64 16.26 1.93
C ALA A 139 27.52 17.77 2.12
N ASN A 140 28.01 18.26 3.27
CA ASN A 140 28.02 19.68 3.63
C ASN A 140 26.63 20.36 3.76
N ALA A 141 25.54 19.58 3.89
CA ALA A 141 24.20 20.11 4.18
C ALA A 141 23.73 19.70 5.59
N ALA A 142 22.77 20.46 6.13
CA ALA A 142 22.00 20.05 7.29
C ALA A 142 21.14 18.82 6.96
N PRO A 143 20.88 17.91 7.92
CA PRO A 143 19.91 16.84 7.71
C PRO A 143 18.51 17.43 7.45
N VAL A 144 17.80 16.83 6.49
CA VAL A 144 16.37 17.09 6.25
C VAL A 144 15.61 15.84 6.65
N VAL A 145 14.53 16.02 7.39
CA VAL A 145 13.71 14.92 7.90
C VAL A 145 12.47 14.77 7.02
N SER A 146 11.98 13.55 6.85
CA SER A 146 10.76 13.25 6.08
C SER A 146 9.54 13.96 6.68
N GLU A 147 8.62 14.43 5.85
CA GLU A 147 7.32 14.92 6.31
C GLU A 147 6.37 13.79 6.74
N ASP A 148 6.68 12.57 6.29
CA ASP A 148 5.90 11.37 6.56
C ASP A 148 6.63 10.46 7.55
N GLU A 149 5.85 9.72 8.33
CA GLU A 149 6.28 8.60 9.16
C GLU A 149 5.51 7.34 8.76
N VAL A 150 6.03 6.17 9.11
CA VAL A 150 5.31 4.91 8.93
C VAL A 150 5.09 4.24 10.27
N ILE A 151 3.84 4.02 10.64
CA ILE A 151 3.45 3.25 11.83
C ILE A 151 3.22 1.80 11.40
N LEU A 152 4.03 0.91 11.96
CA LEU A 152 3.95 -0.53 11.77
C LEU A 152 3.23 -1.19 12.95
N SER A 153 2.45 -2.23 12.67
CA SER A 153 1.99 -3.19 13.67
C SER A 153 2.41 -4.59 13.24
N VAL A 154 3.44 -5.12 13.91
CA VAL A 154 3.96 -6.48 13.70
C VAL A 154 3.27 -7.41 14.70
N PRO A 155 2.56 -8.45 14.25
CA PRO A 155 1.83 -9.34 15.16
C PRO A 155 2.80 -10.12 16.04
N ALA A 156 2.32 -10.52 17.23
CA ALA A 156 3.09 -11.42 18.08
C ALA A 156 3.36 -12.77 17.36
N PRO A 157 4.51 -13.42 17.64
CA PRO A 157 4.76 -14.77 17.17
C PRO A 157 3.64 -15.71 17.62
N ALA A 158 3.18 -16.59 16.74
CA ALA A 158 2.17 -17.57 17.11
C ALA A 158 2.69 -18.44 18.26
N VAL A 159 2.05 -18.34 19.42
CA VAL A 159 2.34 -19.22 20.55
C VAL A 159 1.73 -20.58 20.23
N ALA A 160 2.58 -21.61 20.10
CA ALA A 160 2.10 -22.98 19.96
C ALA A 160 1.27 -23.34 21.19
N LYS A 161 -0.03 -23.61 21.02
CA LYS A 161 -0.90 -24.07 22.11
C LYS A 161 -0.35 -25.40 22.66
N PRO A 162 -0.04 -25.52 23.96
CA PRO A 162 0.44 -26.77 24.54
C PRO A 162 -0.55 -27.90 24.29
N GLY A 163 -0.09 -29.00 23.70
CA GLY A 163 -0.93 -30.17 23.37
C GLY A 163 -1.46 -30.22 21.94
N MET A 164 -1.28 -29.16 21.14
CA MET A 164 -1.53 -29.23 19.69
C MET A 164 -0.31 -29.90 19.02
N LYS A 165 -0.43 -31.17 18.60
CA LYS A 165 0.55 -31.74 17.66
C LYS A 165 0.54 -30.82 16.45
N THR A 166 1.66 -30.17 16.14
CA THR A 166 1.83 -29.46 14.87
C THR A 166 1.47 -30.45 13.78
N PRO A 167 0.36 -30.28 13.02
CA PRO A 167 0.15 -31.16 11.90
C PRO A 167 1.37 -31.00 11.00
N ALA A 168 1.95 -32.13 10.61
CA ALA A 168 2.92 -32.15 9.53
C ALA A 168 2.33 -31.33 8.38
N ARG A 169 3.20 -30.51 7.79
CA ARG A 169 3.01 -29.45 6.81
C ARG A 169 2.33 -29.95 5.51
N GLU A 170 1.12 -30.50 5.60
CA GLU A 170 0.42 -31.19 4.49
C GLU A 170 -0.95 -30.60 4.15
N THR A 171 -1.40 -29.54 4.82
CA THR A 171 -2.44 -28.65 4.28
C THR A 171 -1.79 -27.31 3.96
N PHE A 172 -1.52 -27.09 2.68
CA PHE A 172 -1.35 -25.74 2.15
C PHE A 172 -2.67 -25.00 2.39
N VAL A 173 -2.59 -23.77 2.92
CA VAL A 173 -3.69 -22.85 3.26
C VAL A 173 -4.23 -23.01 4.70
N ASP A 174 -3.53 -22.39 5.65
CA ASP A 174 -4.14 -21.38 6.52
C ASP A 174 -3.30 -20.11 6.33
N PRO A 175 -3.74 -19.12 5.52
CA PRO A 175 -3.08 -17.82 5.51
C PRO A 175 -3.48 -17.20 6.84
N VAL A 176 -2.58 -17.21 7.82
CA VAL A 176 -2.90 -16.61 9.11
C VAL A 176 -3.27 -15.14 8.82
N ASP A 177 -4.50 -14.76 9.15
CA ASP A 177 -5.05 -13.39 9.10
C ASP A 177 -4.28 -12.38 10.00
N GLU A 178 -3.06 -12.73 10.42
CA GLU A 178 -2.15 -12.04 11.31
C GLU A 178 -0.87 -11.67 10.55
N GLY A 179 -1.01 -10.76 9.59
CA GLY A 179 0.11 -10.13 8.88
C GLY A 179 0.47 -8.77 9.46
N VAL A 180 1.46 -8.11 8.85
CA VAL A 180 1.90 -6.77 9.27
C VAL A 180 1.03 -5.70 8.62
N MET A 181 0.62 -4.72 9.42
CA MET A 181 0.01 -3.47 8.94
C MET A 181 1.10 -2.39 8.88
N ALA A 182 1.15 -1.63 7.79
CA ALA A 182 2.00 -0.46 7.63
C ALA A 182 1.17 0.73 7.15
N LEU A 183 1.13 1.79 7.95
CA LEU A 183 0.40 3.02 7.67
C LEU A 183 1.37 4.19 7.54
N ARG A 184 1.37 4.87 6.40
CA ARG A 184 2.04 6.15 6.20
C ARG A 184 1.16 7.28 6.72
N VAL A 185 1.73 8.10 7.58
CA VAL A 185 1.06 9.21 8.26
C VAL A 185 1.89 10.48 8.14
N LYS A 186 1.27 11.65 8.37
CA LYS A 186 1.96 12.94 8.40
C LYS A 186 2.54 13.22 9.77
N ARG A 187 3.77 13.72 9.80
CA ARG A 187 4.48 14.06 11.03
C ARG A 187 3.95 15.33 11.72
N SER A 188 3.58 16.34 10.96
CA SER A 188 3.09 17.63 11.47
C SER A 188 1.64 17.85 11.02
N ALA A 189 0.87 18.66 11.75
CA ALA A 189 -0.46 19.06 11.30
C ALA A 189 -0.38 19.95 10.04
N SER A 190 -1.49 20.05 9.31
CA SER A 190 -1.61 21.05 8.25
C SER A 190 -1.71 22.45 8.86
N GLU A 191 -1.12 23.45 8.21
CA GLU A 191 -1.15 24.84 8.66
C GLU A 191 -2.58 25.41 8.75
N ASP A 192 -3.48 24.93 7.88
CA ASP A 192 -4.90 25.33 7.86
C ASP A 192 -5.80 24.48 8.78
N GLY A 193 -5.21 23.54 9.53
CA GLY A 193 -5.94 22.61 10.40
C GLY A 193 -6.69 21.50 9.68
N SER A 194 -6.57 21.39 8.34
CA SER A 194 -7.17 20.28 7.61
C SER A 194 -6.53 18.95 7.97
N LEU A 195 -7.34 17.89 7.92
CA LEU A 195 -6.89 16.52 8.12
C LEU A 195 -6.23 15.98 6.84
N PHE A 196 -5.20 15.18 7.03
CA PHE A 196 -4.57 14.42 5.96
C PHE A 196 -5.31 13.11 5.70
N ALA A 197 -5.10 12.54 4.52
CA ALA A 197 -5.51 11.17 4.20
C ALA A 197 -4.33 10.23 4.38
N SER A 198 -4.26 9.55 5.52
CA SER A 198 -3.23 8.55 5.80
C SER A 198 -3.35 7.39 4.82
N GLU A 199 -2.23 6.73 4.53
CA GLU A 199 -2.15 5.72 3.48
C GLU A 199 -1.67 4.38 3.99
N VAL A 200 -2.43 3.33 3.73
CA VAL A 200 -2.02 1.97 4.04
C VAL A 200 -1.02 1.49 2.99
N LEU A 201 0.24 1.43 3.37
CA LEU A 201 1.31 0.88 2.53
C LEU A 201 1.24 -0.64 2.48
N GLN A 202 0.89 -1.30 3.59
CA GLN A 202 0.77 -2.75 3.68
C GLN A 202 -0.40 -3.15 4.57
N ARG A 203 -1.12 -4.20 4.14
CA ARG A 203 -2.14 -4.89 4.95
C ARG A 203 -1.70 -6.29 5.31
N PRO A 204 -2.21 -6.85 6.42
CA PRO A 204 -2.23 -8.28 6.63
C PRO A 204 -2.88 -9.00 5.45
N SER A 205 -2.15 -9.89 4.79
CA SER A 205 -2.63 -10.57 3.59
C SER A 205 -3.58 -11.72 3.91
N ALA A 206 -4.83 -11.60 3.47
CA ALA A 206 -5.56 -12.67 2.80
C ALA A 206 -5.98 -12.16 1.40
N SER A 207 -5.29 -12.67 0.38
CA SER A 207 -5.42 -12.53 -1.08
C SER A 207 -5.33 -11.14 -1.74
N ALA A 208 -4.32 -11.02 -2.61
CA ALA A 208 -4.19 -10.02 -3.66
C ALA A 208 -5.39 -9.96 -4.64
N ASP A 209 -6.30 -10.94 -4.58
CA ASP A 209 -7.51 -11.03 -5.40
C ASP A 209 -8.59 -9.99 -5.04
N TYR A 210 -8.48 -9.28 -3.91
CA TYR A 210 -9.41 -8.21 -3.51
C TYR A 210 -8.95 -6.80 -3.90
N LEU A 211 -7.79 -6.67 -4.55
CA LEU A 211 -7.25 -5.37 -4.96
C LEU A 211 -8.02 -4.75 -6.15
N SER A 212 -8.93 -5.50 -6.77
CA SER A 212 -9.82 -5.03 -7.85
C SER A 212 -11.18 -4.52 -7.37
N ASP A 213 -11.50 -4.70 -6.08
CA ASP A 213 -12.78 -4.36 -5.49
C ASP A 213 -12.70 -3.03 -4.72
N VAL A 214 -13.86 -2.40 -4.55
CA VAL A 214 -13.97 -1.17 -3.76
C VAL A 214 -13.68 -1.44 -2.29
N THR A 215 -12.89 -0.58 -1.67
CA THR A 215 -12.56 -0.67 -0.25
C THR A 215 -12.79 0.67 0.44
N LEU A 216 -13.05 0.62 1.74
CA LEU A 216 -12.80 1.73 2.66
C LEU A 216 -11.56 1.34 3.47
N ASP A 217 -10.52 2.14 3.38
CA ASP A 217 -9.20 1.80 3.88
C ASP A 217 -8.90 2.45 5.23
N VAL A 218 -9.19 3.74 5.33
CA VAL A 218 -8.82 4.56 6.49
C VAL A 218 -9.89 5.61 6.78
N ALA A 219 -10.10 5.87 8.07
CA ALA A 219 -10.73 7.09 8.56
C ALA A 219 -9.72 7.85 9.44
N ASP A 220 -9.25 8.99 8.96
CA ASP A 220 -8.48 9.95 9.75
C ASP A 220 -9.45 10.90 10.46
N TYR A 221 -9.27 11.13 11.77
CA TYR A 221 -10.17 12.00 12.53
C TYR A 221 -9.49 12.74 13.69
N ASP A 222 -10.10 13.85 14.08
CA ASP A 222 -9.69 14.63 15.25
C ASP A 222 -10.65 14.49 16.44
N GLY A 223 -10.37 15.22 17.52
CA GLY A 223 -11.20 15.23 18.72
C GLY A 223 -12.56 15.91 18.57
N THR A 224 -12.82 16.59 17.44
CA THR A 224 -14.11 17.21 17.12
C THR A 224 -15.01 16.30 16.28
N GLY A 225 -14.46 15.19 15.79
CA GLY A 225 -15.13 14.27 14.86
C GLY A 225 -14.98 14.65 13.40
N ALA A 226 -14.23 15.73 13.08
CA ALA A 226 -13.86 16.01 11.69
C ALA A 226 -13.16 14.77 11.14
N THR A 227 -13.51 14.35 9.92
CA THR A 227 -13.12 13.04 9.39
C THR A 227 -12.76 13.13 7.92
N VAL A 228 -11.68 12.46 7.53
CA VAL A 228 -11.36 12.17 6.12
C VAL A 228 -11.44 10.67 5.94
N LEU A 229 -12.33 10.23 5.05
CA LEU A 229 -12.44 8.84 4.63
C LEU A 229 -11.61 8.64 3.36
N ASN A 230 -10.89 7.53 3.26
CA ASN A 230 -10.24 7.16 2.01
C ASN A 230 -10.25 5.66 1.79
N GLY A 231 -10.03 5.26 0.54
CA GLY A 231 -10.10 3.88 0.11
C GLY A 231 -9.55 3.67 -1.29
N ARG A 232 -9.82 2.49 -1.83
CA ARG A 232 -9.44 2.12 -3.21
C ARG A 232 -10.64 1.67 -4.01
N GLY A 233 -10.49 1.71 -5.33
CA GLY A 233 -11.46 1.26 -6.31
C GLY A 233 -10.84 1.18 -7.70
N LYS A 234 -11.66 0.87 -8.70
CA LYS A 234 -11.25 0.88 -10.11
C LYS A 234 -10.88 2.30 -10.54
N PRO A 235 -9.67 2.53 -11.10
CA PRO A 235 -9.28 3.86 -11.55
C PRO A 235 -10.30 4.48 -12.52
N ARG A 236 -10.58 5.77 -12.34
CA ARG A 236 -11.54 6.57 -13.13
C ARG A 236 -13.01 6.18 -12.99
N TRP A 237 -13.34 5.20 -12.17
CA TRP A 237 -14.73 4.90 -11.82
C TRP A 237 -15.17 5.81 -10.68
N ASP A 238 -16.49 5.92 -10.47
CA ASP A 238 -17.02 6.66 -9.35
C ASP A 238 -17.35 5.71 -8.19
N VAL A 239 -17.16 6.21 -6.97
CA VAL A 239 -17.68 5.61 -5.75
C VAL A 239 -18.75 6.50 -5.15
N ARG A 240 -19.85 5.91 -4.70
CA ARG A 240 -20.91 6.59 -3.96
C ARG A 240 -20.82 6.23 -2.49
N LEU A 241 -20.69 7.24 -1.64
CA LEU A 241 -20.61 7.09 -0.20
C LEU A 241 -21.98 7.33 0.42
N TYR A 242 -22.35 6.50 1.38
CA TYR A 242 -23.55 6.65 2.19
C TYR A 242 -23.20 6.52 3.67
N ILE A 243 -23.75 7.40 4.49
CA ILE A 243 -23.66 7.36 5.95
C ILE A 243 -25.08 7.12 6.48
N ASP A 244 -25.26 6.05 7.23
CA ASP A 244 -26.57 5.62 7.75
C ASP A 244 -27.62 5.51 6.63
N ASN A 245 -27.19 4.96 5.49
CA ASN A 245 -27.97 4.80 4.27
C ASN A 245 -28.42 6.12 3.59
N VAL A 246 -27.92 7.28 4.05
CA VAL A 246 -28.12 8.59 3.42
C VAL A 246 -26.97 8.85 2.47
N PHE A 247 -27.26 9.24 1.22
CA PHE A 247 -26.24 9.60 0.23
C PHE A 247 -25.41 10.79 0.73
N ALA A 248 -24.10 10.62 0.81
CA ALA A 248 -23.16 11.63 1.29
C ALA A 248 -22.43 12.30 0.12
N ALA A 249 -21.87 11.50 -0.81
CA ALA A 249 -21.14 12.00 -1.96
C ALA A 249 -20.98 10.96 -3.07
N GLU A 250 -20.64 11.46 -4.26
CA GLU A 250 -20.05 10.69 -5.35
C GLU A 250 -18.63 11.23 -5.58
N VAL A 251 -17.64 10.34 -5.62
CA VAL A 251 -16.22 10.69 -5.72
C VAL A 251 -15.59 9.86 -6.82
N GLN A 252 -14.90 10.50 -7.75
CA GLN A 252 -14.14 9.78 -8.77
C GLN A 252 -12.86 9.20 -8.17
N VAL A 253 -12.62 7.92 -8.45
CA VAL A 253 -11.39 7.22 -8.10
C VAL A 253 -10.25 7.72 -9.00
N GLY A 254 -9.14 8.12 -8.40
CA GLY A 254 -7.96 8.59 -9.10
C GLY A 254 -7.30 7.52 -9.98
N ASP A 255 -6.36 7.95 -10.83
CA ASP A 255 -5.60 7.05 -11.72
C ASP A 255 -4.72 6.05 -10.94
N ASP A 256 -4.38 6.36 -9.69
CA ASP A 256 -3.68 5.48 -8.75
C ASP A 256 -4.61 4.48 -8.04
N GLY A 257 -5.90 4.49 -8.37
CA GLY A 257 -6.91 3.64 -7.77
C GLY A 257 -7.39 4.09 -6.40
N ARG A 258 -7.00 5.29 -5.92
CA ARG A 258 -7.40 5.81 -4.61
C ARG A 258 -8.54 6.81 -4.74
N TRP A 259 -9.37 6.84 -3.71
CA TRP A 259 -10.37 7.90 -3.52
C TRP A 259 -10.24 8.48 -2.12
N ILE A 260 -10.52 9.76 -1.98
CA ILE A 260 -10.43 10.51 -0.72
C ILE A 260 -11.68 11.38 -0.61
N TYR A 261 -12.30 11.38 0.56
CA TYR A 261 -13.48 12.18 0.86
C TYR A 261 -13.37 12.85 2.23
N PRO A 262 -13.03 14.15 2.28
CA PRO A 262 -13.17 14.97 3.48
C PRO A 262 -14.66 15.16 3.79
N MET A 263 -15.10 14.70 4.96
CA MET A 263 -16.50 14.79 5.38
C MET A 263 -16.90 16.25 5.63
N PRO A 264 -17.95 16.78 4.98
CA PRO A 264 -18.42 18.14 5.24
C PRO A 264 -19.01 18.32 6.66
N LYS A 265 -19.45 17.22 7.27
CA LYS A 265 -19.98 17.19 8.62
C LYS A 265 -19.16 16.22 9.48
N PRO A 266 -18.70 16.64 10.66
CA PRO A 266 -18.10 15.75 11.63
C PRO A 266 -18.99 14.54 11.94
N PHE A 267 -18.36 13.38 12.14
CA PHE A 267 -19.01 12.24 12.78
C PHE A 267 -19.29 12.56 14.25
N ASP A 268 -20.39 12.04 14.79
CA ASP A 268 -20.57 12.04 16.25
C ASP A 268 -19.97 10.77 16.87
N ASP A 269 -20.12 10.59 18.18
CA ASP A 269 -19.52 9.49 18.96
C ASP A 269 -20.32 8.18 18.90
N LYS A 270 -21.40 8.13 18.12
CA LYS A 270 -22.26 6.97 17.95
C LYS A 270 -21.72 6.02 16.87
N ASP A 271 -22.35 4.85 16.81
CA ASP A 271 -22.14 3.91 15.73
C ASP A 271 -22.82 4.43 14.46
N HIS A 272 -22.07 4.46 13.37
CA HIS A 272 -22.54 4.83 12.04
C HIS A 272 -22.31 3.68 11.07
N ARG A 273 -23.19 3.56 10.08
CA ARG A 273 -23.02 2.60 8.99
C ARG A 273 -22.48 3.31 7.76
N VAL A 274 -21.25 2.98 7.37
CA VAL A 274 -20.63 3.53 6.16
C VAL A 274 -20.71 2.51 5.04
N ARG A 275 -21.27 2.95 3.91
CA ARG A 275 -21.39 2.15 2.69
C ARG A 275 -20.70 2.86 1.54
N VAL A 276 -19.87 2.14 0.80
CA VAL A 276 -19.23 2.65 -0.41
C VAL A 276 -19.58 1.74 -1.57
N ASP A 277 -20.23 2.30 -2.57
CA ASP A 277 -20.68 1.62 -3.78
C ASP A 277 -19.80 2.04 -4.95
N GLN A 278 -19.05 1.13 -5.56
CA GLN A 278 -18.38 1.40 -6.83
C GLN A 278 -19.36 1.23 -7.97
N VAL A 279 -19.54 2.30 -8.74
CA VAL A 279 -20.54 2.38 -9.79
C VAL A 279 -19.89 2.50 -11.17
N THR A 280 -20.50 1.85 -12.15
CA THR A 280 -20.21 2.02 -13.57
C THR A 280 -20.61 3.43 -14.04
N ASP A 281 -20.17 3.81 -15.24
CA ASP A 281 -20.63 4.99 -15.98
C ASP A 281 -22.16 5.06 -16.19
N ARG A 282 -22.85 3.92 -16.13
CA ARG A 282 -24.32 3.83 -16.21
C ARG A 282 -25.01 3.85 -14.84
N GLY A 283 -24.26 4.07 -13.75
CA GLY A 283 -24.78 4.11 -12.38
C GLY A 283 -25.11 2.74 -11.76
N VAL A 284 -24.73 1.64 -12.42
CA VAL A 284 -24.87 0.27 -11.89
C VAL A 284 -23.80 0.01 -10.86
N VAL A 285 -24.18 -0.48 -9.66
CA VAL A 285 -23.24 -0.88 -8.60
C VAL A 285 -22.58 -2.21 -8.96
N GLU A 286 -21.25 -2.24 -9.07
CA GLU A 286 -20.50 -3.49 -9.29
C GLU A 286 -20.00 -4.12 -8.00
N ALA A 287 -19.55 -3.29 -7.07
CA ALA A 287 -19.01 -3.74 -5.80
C ALA A 287 -19.49 -2.81 -4.70
N ARG A 288 -19.68 -3.38 -3.50
CA ARG A 288 -20.10 -2.65 -2.32
C ARG A 288 -19.24 -3.09 -1.14
N VAL A 289 -18.79 -2.12 -0.37
CA VAL A 289 -18.31 -2.34 1.00
C VAL A 289 -19.27 -1.66 1.97
N GLU A 290 -19.57 -2.32 3.08
CA GLU A 290 -20.45 -1.79 4.12
C GLU A 290 -19.92 -2.21 5.49
N LEU A 291 -19.72 -1.25 6.39
CA LEU A 291 -19.16 -1.50 7.71
C LEU A 291 -19.75 -0.57 8.78
N GLY A 292 -19.85 -1.07 10.01
CA GLY A 292 -20.08 -0.25 11.19
C GLY A 292 -18.80 0.48 11.58
N LEU A 293 -18.91 1.79 11.78
CA LEU A 293 -17.85 2.66 12.27
C LEU A 293 -18.26 3.35 13.55
N ARG A 294 -17.38 3.24 14.54
CA ARG A 294 -17.40 4.07 15.73
C ARG A 294 -16.04 4.73 15.91
N LEU A 295 -16.03 6.06 15.80
CA LEU A 295 -14.84 6.84 16.03
C LEU A 295 -14.66 7.01 17.54
N VAL A 296 -13.55 6.50 18.04
CA VAL A 296 -13.23 6.53 19.48
C VAL A 296 -11.87 7.17 19.63
N HIS A 297 -11.78 8.20 20.45
CA HIS A 297 -10.50 8.81 20.77
C HIS A 297 -9.67 7.83 21.63
N VAL A 298 -8.44 7.54 21.21
CA VAL A 298 -7.53 6.69 21.98
C VAL A 298 -6.64 7.61 22.82
N PRO A 299 -6.76 7.59 24.16
CA PRO A 299 -5.94 8.45 25.00
C PRO A 299 -4.46 8.06 24.90
N LEU A 300 -3.60 9.04 24.62
CA LEU A 300 -2.15 8.85 24.50
C LEU A 300 -1.42 8.71 25.86
N THR A 301 -2.14 8.72 26.98
CA THR A 301 -1.56 8.48 28.30
C THR A 301 -0.85 7.13 28.39
N ALA A 302 -1.22 6.17 27.54
CA ALA A 302 -0.57 4.86 27.41
C ALA A 302 0.62 4.83 26.42
N ALA A 303 0.86 5.90 25.64
CA ALA A 303 1.88 5.94 24.57
C ALA A 303 3.32 5.91 25.08
N GLY A 304 3.53 6.32 26.34
CA GLY A 304 4.86 6.44 26.93
C GLY A 304 5.81 7.28 26.07
N LYS A 305 7.08 6.87 25.97
CA LYS A 305 8.10 7.56 25.16
C LYS A 305 7.92 7.36 23.66
N ALA A 306 7.18 6.34 23.23
CA ALA A 306 7.02 6.02 21.82
C ALA A 306 6.11 7.03 21.10
N GLY A 307 5.27 7.76 21.85
CA GLY A 307 4.40 8.79 21.28
C GLY A 307 3.28 8.25 20.39
N TYR A 308 3.02 6.93 20.36
CA TYR A 308 1.88 6.34 19.69
C TYR A 308 1.25 5.20 20.50
N VAL A 309 -0.02 4.89 20.20
CA VAL A 309 -0.77 3.74 20.70
C VAL A 309 -1.43 3.05 19.52
N ILE A 310 -1.35 1.73 19.47
CA ILE A 310 -2.05 0.89 18.50
C ILE A 310 -2.96 -0.06 19.27
N SER A 311 -4.26 -0.02 18.99
CA SER A 311 -5.25 -0.96 19.52
C SER A 311 -5.88 -1.72 18.36
N GLU A 312 -5.76 -3.05 18.40
CA GLU A 312 -6.36 -3.93 17.40
C GLU A 312 -7.74 -4.41 17.89
N THR A 313 -8.72 -4.43 17.00
CA THR A 313 -10.06 -4.98 17.26
C THR A 313 -10.42 -5.95 16.14
N VAL A 314 -10.97 -7.11 16.50
CA VAL A 314 -11.50 -8.10 15.56
C VAL A 314 -12.97 -8.30 15.88
N GLY A 315 -13.85 -8.04 14.91
CA GLY A 315 -15.29 -8.19 15.06
C GLY A 315 -15.96 -8.67 13.77
N ASP A 316 -17.29 -8.57 13.72
CA ASP A 316 -18.09 -9.04 12.58
C ASP A 316 -17.79 -8.25 11.28
N ASP A 317 -17.48 -6.97 11.42
CA ASP A 317 -17.05 -6.09 10.33
C ASP A 317 -15.55 -6.24 10.00
N GLY A 318 -14.91 -7.29 10.49
CA GLY A 318 -13.50 -7.60 10.25
C GLY A 318 -12.55 -6.98 11.28
N ARG A 319 -11.28 -6.93 10.89
CA ARG A 319 -10.17 -6.46 11.73
C ARG A 319 -9.93 -4.97 11.51
N MET A 320 -9.65 -4.24 12.57
CA MET A 320 -9.34 -2.81 12.53
C MET A 320 -8.20 -2.47 13.48
N TRP A 321 -7.40 -1.46 13.12
CA TRP A 321 -6.39 -0.87 14.01
C TRP A 321 -6.78 0.56 14.30
N ARG A 322 -6.98 0.88 15.58
CA ARG A 322 -7.06 2.26 16.07
C ARG A 322 -5.68 2.71 16.46
N ILE A 323 -5.22 3.77 15.81
CA ILE A 323 -3.90 4.34 16.00
C ILE A 323 -4.08 5.76 16.47
N ALA A 324 -3.48 6.09 17.61
CA ALA A 324 -3.28 7.48 18.01
C ALA A 324 -1.79 7.77 18.07
N TYR A 325 -1.36 8.95 17.62
CA TYR A 325 0.04 9.33 17.66
C TYR A 325 0.25 10.84 17.86
N LEU A 326 1.34 11.20 18.53
CA LEU A 326 1.84 12.57 18.66
C LEU A 326 2.57 12.98 17.39
N ARG A 327 2.22 14.18 16.93
CA ARG A 327 2.89 14.94 15.88
C ARG A 327 3.97 15.84 16.48
N ASP A 328 4.82 16.41 15.62
CA ASP A 328 5.93 17.30 16.03
C ASP A 328 5.45 18.58 16.75
N ASP A 329 4.22 19.00 16.49
CA ASP A 329 3.58 20.17 17.09
C ASP A 329 2.81 19.84 18.38
N ASP A 330 3.09 18.69 18.99
CA ASP A 330 2.38 18.11 20.15
C ASP A 330 0.88 17.84 19.92
N SER A 331 0.38 18.00 18.69
CA SER A 331 -1.00 17.65 18.36
C SER A 331 -1.17 16.13 18.30
N THR A 332 -2.39 15.67 18.61
CA THR A 332 -2.76 14.26 18.52
C THR A 332 -3.48 13.98 17.21
N ALA A 333 -3.02 12.96 16.50
CA ALA A 333 -3.70 12.37 15.36
C ALA A 333 -4.43 11.10 15.78
N ASN A 334 -5.63 10.85 15.23
CA ASN A 334 -6.31 9.56 15.35
C ASN A 334 -6.59 9.00 13.96
N VAL A 335 -6.31 7.71 13.79
CA VAL A 335 -6.48 7.00 12.54
C VAL A 335 -7.12 5.64 12.83
N LEU A 336 -8.21 5.34 12.14
CA LEU A 336 -8.80 4.01 12.11
C LEU A 336 -8.43 3.36 10.77
N VAL A 337 -7.58 2.33 10.83
CA VAL A 337 -7.22 1.51 9.66
C VAL A 337 -8.15 0.32 9.59
N ILE A 338 -8.77 0.12 8.43
CA ILE A 338 -9.70 -0.97 8.17
C ILE A 338 -8.96 -2.08 7.44
N GLY A 339 -8.97 -3.28 8.03
CA GLY A 339 -8.46 -4.49 7.41
C GLY A 339 -9.36 -4.97 6.30
N SER A 340 -8.81 -5.73 5.36
CA SER A 340 -9.58 -6.31 4.26
C SER A 340 -10.09 -7.70 4.66
N ASP A 341 -11.36 -7.79 5.04
CA ASP A 341 -12.04 -9.08 5.23
C ASP A 341 -13.03 -9.29 4.07
N ARG A 342 -13.03 -10.50 3.48
CA ARG A 342 -13.95 -10.92 2.41
C ARG A 342 -15.42 -10.71 2.79
N LYS A 343 -15.77 -10.76 4.08
CA LYS A 343 -17.15 -10.53 4.55
C LYS A 343 -17.63 -9.09 4.36
N GLN A 344 -16.72 -8.12 4.27
CA GLN A 344 -17.04 -6.70 4.11
C GLN A 344 -17.43 -6.38 2.66
N ILE A 345 -16.84 -7.10 1.69
CA ILE A 345 -17.08 -6.88 0.27
C ILE A 345 -18.23 -7.76 -0.19
N ARG A 346 -19.30 -7.12 -0.66
CA ARG A 346 -20.46 -7.77 -1.24
C ARG A 346 -20.38 -7.61 -2.76
N ASP A 347 -20.10 -8.70 -3.48
CA ASP A 347 -20.30 -8.72 -4.93
C ASP A 347 -21.80 -8.66 -5.22
N VAL A 348 -22.22 -7.52 -5.76
CA VAL A 348 -23.64 -7.25 -6.01
C VAL A 348 -24.19 -8.15 -7.12
N LYS A 349 -23.35 -8.61 -8.07
CA LYS A 349 -23.77 -9.55 -9.14
C LYS A 349 -24.19 -10.91 -8.59
N THR A 350 -23.71 -11.29 -7.41
CA THR A 350 -24.04 -12.56 -6.77
C THR A 350 -25.26 -12.44 -5.84
N ILE A 351 -25.59 -11.23 -5.37
CA ILE A 351 -26.68 -11.01 -4.40
C ILE A 351 -28.00 -10.62 -5.08
N TYR A 352 -27.97 -10.00 -6.27
CA TYR A 352 -29.18 -9.67 -7.04
C TYR A 352 -28.98 -9.93 -8.55
N PRO A 353 -29.24 -11.15 -9.05
CA PRO A 353 -29.19 -11.42 -10.48
C PRO A 353 -30.41 -10.80 -11.18
N GLY A 354 -30.23 -9.62 -11.78
CA GLY A 354 -31.07 -9.18 -12.91
C GLY A 354 -32.24 -8.24 -12.64
N GLN A 355 -32.04 -7.09 -11.99
CA GLN A 355 -32.94 -5.95 -12.23
C GLN A 355 -32.21 -4.81 -12.94
N ASN A 356 -32.45 -4.70 -14.25
CA ASN A 356 -32.41 -3.41 -14.92
C ASN A 356 -33.45 -2.52 -14.23
N MET A 357 -33.00 -1.52 -13.46
CA MET A 357 -33.88 -0.41 -13.11
C MET A 357 -34.04 0.47 -14.34
N ASP A 358 -35.01 0.15 -15.19
CA ASP A 358 -35.53 1.11 -16.15
C ASP A 358 -36.26 2.20 -15.36
N LEU A 359 -35.64 3.38 -15.29
CA LEU A 359 -36.30 4.58 -14.79
C LEU A 359 -37.48 4.89 -15.73
N PRO A 360 -38.70 5.17 -15.22
CA PRO A 360 -39.80 5.55 -16.08
C PRO A 360 -39.44 6.85 -16.80
N ALA A 361 -39.47 6.80 -18.14
CA ALA A 361 -39.39 7.99 -18.97
C ALA A 361 -40.42 9.00 -18.47
N SER A 362 -39.96 10.20 -18.16
CA SER A 362 -40.78 11.35 -17.82
C SER A 362 -41.83 11.54 -18.94
N GLY A 363 -43.07 11.16 -18.62
CA GLY A 363 -44.21 11.33 -19.50
C GLY A 363 -44.40 12.81 -19.81
N GLN A 364 -44.05 13.18 -21.03
CA GLN A 364 -44.40 14.46 -21.63
C GLN A 364 -45.91 14.71 -21.51
N GLY A 365 -46.24 15.95 -21.18
CA GLY A 365 -47.59 16.38 -20.84
C GLY A 365 -48.62 16.06 -21.92
N ARG A 366 -49.73 15.46 -21.48
CA ARG A 366 -50.98 15.54 -22.22
C ARG A 366 -51.55 16.94 -22.03
N ARG A 367 -51.50 17.75 -23.10
CA ARG A 367 -52.42 18.86 -23.31
C ARG A 367 -53.84 18.30 -23.25
N GLY A 368 -54.62 18.73 -22.26
CA GLY A 368 -56.07 18.56 -22.27
C GLY A 368 -56.64 19.52 -23.30
N ASP A 369 -57.19 18.95 -24.36
CA ASP A 369 -57.97 19.66 -25.36
C ASP A 369 -59.38 19.94 -24.82
N SER A 370 -59.90 21.10 -25.20
CA SER A 370 -61.21 21.64 -24.85
C SER A 370 -62.30 21.19 -25.82
N GLY A 371 -63.50 20.89 -25.32
CA GLY A 371 -64.74 20.69 -26.08
C GLY A 371 -65.40 19.35 -25.73
N SER A 372 -66.67 19.24 -25.35
CA SER A 372 -67.85 20.09 -25.48
C SER A 372 -68.84 19.85 -24.35
#